data_AF-A0A968L884-F1
#
_entry.id   AF-A0A968L884-F1
#
_cell.length_a   1.000
_cell.length_b   1.000
_cell.length_c   1.000
_cell.angle_alpha   90.00
_cell.angle_beta   90.00
_cell.angle_gamma   90.00
#
_symmetry.space_group_name_H-M   'P 1'
#
loop_
_entity.id
_entity.type
_entity.pdbx_description
1 polymer ?
#
loop_
_entity_poly.entity_id
_entity_poly.type
_entity_poly.pdbx_seq_one_letter_code
_entity_poly.pdbx_strand_id
1 'polypeptide(L)'
;MALTILALAIVACAGPAAGSGPLHLYSSVEDRTLNVEWRADLPSGAEVFLVVWHEADHTALNDSRELRVGMSSVSQQFDLRAWPAGRIHVELTFKPWAQTDLSVLAEVGESGEHLTGPQVKTDSDSQRYVATEQVVDLP
;
A
#
# COMPACT_ATOMS: atom_id res chain seq x y z
N MET A 1 8.31 29.36 2.15
CA MET A 1 7.35 29.04 1.08
C MET A 1 6.22 28.26 1.73
N ALA A 2 4.97 28.52 1.33
CA ALA A 2 3.78 28.26 2.16
C ALA A 2 3.53 26.78 2.47
N LEU A 3 3.43 26.49 3.77
CA LEU A 3 3.01 25.22 4.35
C LEU A 3 1.50 25.05 4.10
N THR A 4 1.10 24.03 3.34
CA THR A 4 -0.33 23.67 3.20
C THR A 4 -0.48 22.21 3.58
N ILE A 5 -0.73 21.97 4.87
CA ILE A 5 -1.06 20.66 5.42
C ILE A 5 -2.54 20.40 5.10
N LEU A 6 -2.83 19.33 4.36
CA LEU A 6 -4.19 18.80 4.23
C LEU A 6 -4.19 17.31 4.57
N ALA A 7 -4.09 17.00 5.86
CA ALA A 7 -4.39 15.67 6.37
C ALA A 7 -5.92 15.52 6.46
N LEU A 8 -6.53 14.76 5.53
CA LEU A 8 -7.95 14.45 5.58
C LEU A 8 -8.16 13.03 6.11
N ALA A 9 -8.47 12.92 7.40
CA ALA A 9 -9.01 11.70 7.97
C ALA A 9 -10.45 11.50 7.48
N ILE A 10 -10.74 10.36 6.85
CA ILE A 10 -12.13 9.91 6.64
C ILE A 10 -12.33 8.57 7.33
N VAL A 11 -13.01 8.59 8.48
CA VAL A 11 -13.69 7.43 9.05
C VAL A 11 -14.96 7.19 8.22
N ALA A 12 -15.18 5.95 7.77
CA ALA A 12 -16.50 5.49 7.37
C ALA A 12 -16.71 4.05 7.82
N CYS A 13 -17.82 3.87 8.51
CA CYS A 13 -18.34 2.68 9.16
C CYS A 13 -19.27 1.95 8.16
N ALA A 14 -19.15 0.63 7.97
CA ALA A 14 -20.27 -0.28 7.63
C ALA A 14 -19.83 -1.74 7.39
N GLY A 15 -20.24 -2.63 8.30
CA GLY A 15 -20.92 -3.91 7.96
C GLY A 15 -20.10 -5.09 7.40
N PRO A 16 -20.18 -6.29 8.02
CA PRO A 16 -19.30 -7.42 7.72
C PRO A 16 -19.86 -8.28 6.58
N ALA A 17 -19.15 -8.30 5.46
CA ALA A 17 -19.21 -9.41 4.52
C ALA A 17 -17.88 -9.41 3.76
N ALA A 18 -16.92 -10.20 4.27
CA ALA A 18 -15.57 -10.48 3.75
C ALA A 18 -15.29 -9.96 2.34
N GLY A 19 -15.08 -8.66 2.23
CA GLY A 19 -14.43 -8.00 1.11
C GLY A 19 -13.16 -7.45 1.71
N SER A 20 -12.03 -7.60 1.02
CA SER A 20 -10.83 -6.83 1.38
C SER A 20 -11.26 -5.38 1.58
N GLY A 21 -11.25 -4.92 2.82
CA GLY A 21 -11.71 -3.57 3.10
C GLY A 21 -10.83 -2.58 2.35
N PRO A 22 -11.32 -1.34 2.19
CA PRO A 22 -10.68 -0.41 1.28
C PRO A 22 -9.23 -0.17 1.68
N LEU A 23 -8.33 -0.36 0.70
CA LEU A 23 -6.92 -0.02 0.80
C LEU A 23 -6.77 1.40 0.28
N HIS A 24 -6.28 2.29 1.13
CA HIS A 24 -6.01 3.68 0.79
C HIS A 24 -4.53 3.95 0.97
N LEU A 25 -3.89 4.47 -0.07
CA LEU A 25 -2.49 4.87 -0.09
C LEU A 25 -2.40 6.34 -0.48
N TYR A 26 -1.64 7.09 0.31
CA TYR A 26 -1.36 8.51 0.11
C TYR A 26 0.15 8.72 0.20
N SER A 27 0.67 9.56 -0.67
CA SER A 27 2.07 9.93 -0.66
C SER A 27 2.24 11.42 -0.94
N SER A 28 3.24 12.02 -0.30
CA SER A 28 3.61 13.42 -0.50
C SER A 28 5.09 13.64 -0.24
N VAL A 29 5.67 14.67 -0.85
CA VAL A 29 7.07 15.05 -0.63
C VAL A 29 7.11 16.38 0.10
N GLU A 30 7.74 16.40 1.27
CA GLU A 30 7.97 17.58 2.10
C GLU A 30 9.43 17.61 2.55
N ASP A 31 10.11 18.75 2.41
CA ASP A 31 11.49 18.95 2.88
C ASP A 31 12.47 17.80 2.51
N ARG A 32 12.41 17.33 1.25
CA ARG A 32 13.22 16.20 0.73
C ARG A 32 12.95 14.87 1.45
N THR A 33 11.76 14.69 1.99
CA THR A 33 11.27 13.45 2.60
C THR A 33 9.98 13.03 1.92
N LEU A 34 9.88 11.76 1.54
CA LEU A 34 8.62 11.16 1.10
C LEU A 34 7.87 10.66 2.33
N ASN A 35 6.69 11.22 2.58
CA ASN A 35 5.75 10.72 3.56
C ASN A 35 4.78 9.77 2.85
N VAL A 36 4.70 8.53 3.32
CA VAL A 36 3.74 7.54 2.84
C VAL A 36 2.80 7.21 3.98
N GLU A 37 1.52 7.46 3.77
CA GLU A 37 0.46 7.09 4.70
C GLU A 37 -0.46 6.09 4.04
N TRP A 38 -0.86 5.08 4.81
CA TRP A 38 -1.87 4.16 4.35
C TRP A 38 -2.85 3.81 5.44
N ARG A 39 -4.01 3.38 4.96
CA ARG A 39 -5.06 2.79 5.76
C ARG A 39 -5.58 1.56 5.05
N ALA A 40 -5.70 0.48 5.79
CA ALA A 40 -6.24 -0.78 5.33
C ALA A 40 -7.28 -1.26 6.34
N ASP A 41 -8.42 -1.72 5.84
CA ASP A 41 -9.43 -2.41 6.63
C ASP A 41 -9.37 -3.91 6.28
N LEU A 42 -8.23 -4.51 6.60
CA LEU A 42 -7.94 -5.92 6.34
C LEU A 42 -8.18 -6.75 7.61
N PRO A 43 -8.40 -8.08 7.47
CA PRO A 43 -8.56 -8.96 8.61
C PRO A 43 -7.41 -8.81 9.62
N SER A 44 -7.72 -8.99 10.90
CA SER A 44 -6.71 -8.95 11.96
C SER A 44 -5.61 -9.98 11.68
N GLY A 45 -4.34 -9.56 11.74
CA GLY A 45 -3.19 -10.43 11.45
C GLY A 45 -2.76 -10.46 9.97
N ALA A 46 -3.48 -9.80 9.07
CA ALA A 46 -3.08 -9.67 7.67
C ALA A 46 -1.75 -8.92 7.51
N GLU A 47 -0.87 -9.46 6.67
CA GLU A 47 0.39 -8.85 6.25
C GLU A 47 0.20 -8.09 4.93
N VAL A 48 0.74 -6.87 4.86
CA VAL A 48 0.74 -6.02 3.67
C VAL A 48 2.17 -5.69 3.25
N PHE A 49 2.36 -5.52 1.95
CA PHE A 49 3.67 -5.27 1.36
C PHE A 49 3.69 -3.84 0.82
N LEU A 50 4.54 -2.99 1.37
CA LEU A 50 4.82 -1.66 0.85
C LEU A 50 6.10 -1.71 0.03
N VAL A 51 6.02 -1.34 -1.24
CA VAL A 51 7.17 -1.24 -2.13
C VAL A 51 7.30 0.21 -2.57
N VAL A 52 8.48 0.78 -2.35
CA VAL A 52 8.84 2.11 -2.86
C VAL A 52 9.97 1.92 -3.86
N TRP A 53 9.77 2.37 -5.10
CA TRP A 53 10.83 2.33 -6.09
C TRP A 53 10.94 3.65 -6.84
N HIS A 54 12.16 3.95 -7.26
CA HIS A 54 12.46 5.16 -8.01
C HIS A 54 12.70 4.82 -9.47
N GLU A 55 11.89 5.34 -10.38
CA GLU A 55 12.21 5.42 -11.80
C GLU A 55 13.01 6.70 -12.04
N ALA A 56 14.32 6.65 -11.76
CA ALA A 56 15.25 7.67 -12.25
C ALA A 56 15.36 7.53 -13.77
N ASP A 57 15.67 8.62 -14.48
CA ASP A 57 15.90 8.62 -15.93
C ASP A 57 16.87 7.51 -16.41
N HIS A 58 17.71 6.96 -15.52
CA HIS A 58 18.64 5.86 -15.83
C HIS A 58 18.82 4.74 -14.79
N THR A 59 18.01 4.60 -13.72
CA THR A 59 18.17 3.43 -12.80
C THR A 59 16.98 3.25 -11.85
N ALA A 60 16.51 2.01 -11.70
CA ALA A 60 15.51 1.65 -10.68
C ALA A 60 16.20 1.35 -9.33
N LEU A 61 16.05 2.24 -8.34
CA LEU A 61 16.36 1.89 -6.96
C LEU A 61 15.12 1.23 -6.35
N ASN A 62 15.25 -0.05 -5.96
CA ASN A 62 14.20 -0.82 -5.31
C ASN A 62 14.47 -0.83 -3.80
N ASP A 63 13.94 0.13 -3.06
CA ASP A 63 13.90 0.06 -1.59
C ASP A 63 12.54 -0.54 -1.19
N SER A 64 12.48 -1.87 -1.11
CA SER A 64 11.30 -2.55 -0.58
C SER A 64 11.37 -2.61 0.94
N ARG A 65 10.26 -2.31 1.63
CA ARG A 65 10.13 -2.56 3.06
C ARG A 65 8.85 -3.34 3.32
N GLU A 66 9.02 -4.63 3.61
CA GLU A 66 7.93 -5.46 4.12
C GLU A 66 7.55 -4.98 5.52
N LEU A 67 6.28 -4.61 5.71
CA LEU A 67 5.78 -4.18 7.01
C LEU A 67 4.61 -5.08 7.43
N ARG A 68 4.84 -5.88 8.47
CA ARG A 68 3.82 -6.74 9.06
C ARG A 68 3.00 -5.92 10.05
N VAL A 69 1.74 -5.64 9.75
CA VAL A 69 0.89 -4.81 10.61
C VAL A 69 -0.50 -5.41 10.72
N GLY A 70 -0.88 -5.83 11.92
CA GLY A 70 -2.28 -6.03 12.26
C GLY A 70 -2.95 -4.67 12.48
N MET A 71 -4.00 -4.38 11.70
CA MET A 71 -4.89 -3.20 11.67
C MET A 71 -4.45 -1.84 12.25
N SER A 72 -4.92 -0.81 11.54
CA SER A 72 -4.85 0.64 11.77
C SER A 72 -3.66 1.32 11.12
N SER A 73 -3.94 2.50 10.60
CA SER A 73 -3.07 3.34 9.77
C SER A 73 -1.60 3.32 10.15
N VAL A 74 -0.74 3.34 9.14
CA VAL A 74 0.70 3.53 9.34
C VAL A 74 1.18 4.67 8.47
N SER A 75 2.14 5.41 9.00
CA SER A 75 2.89 6.43 8.31
C SER A 75 4.37 6.03 8.29
N GLN A 76 5.01 6.18 7.14
CA GLN A 76 6.45 5.93 6.93
C GLN A 76 7.08 7.14 6.27
N GLN A 77 8.35 7.38 6.62
CA GLN A 77 9.15 8.46 6.07
C GLN A 77 10.40 7.91 5.39
N PHE A 78 10.65 8.37 4.17
CA PHE A 78 11.85 8.01 3.39
C PHE A 78 12.65 9.28 3.08
N ASP A 79 13.94 9.26 3.40
CA ASP A 79 14.86 10.36 3.10
C ASP A 79 15.25 10.34 1.63
N LEU A 80 14.92 11.43 0.92
CA LEU A 80 15.12 11.56 -0.52
C LEU A 80 16.39 12.33 -0.89
N ARG A 81 17.24 12.72 0.07
CA ARG A 81 18.43 13.55 -0.21
C ARG A 81 19.42 12.92 -1.19
N ALA A 82 19.45 11.58 -1.25
CA ALA A 82 20.30 10.82 -2.17
C ALA A 82 19.58 10.39 -3.47
N TRP A 83 18.29 10.69 -3.60
CA TRP A 83 17.47 10.25 -4.73
C TRP A 83 17.58 11.31 -5.85
N PRO A 84 17.94 10.91 -7.08
CA PRO A 84 17.98 11.84 -8.21
C PRO A 84 16.55 12.30 -8.60
N ALA A 85 16.45 13.28 -9.49
CA ALA A 85 15.17 13.63 -10.11
C ALA A 85 14.58 12.43 -10.87
N GLY A 86 13.25 12.34 -10.92
CA GLY A 86 12.55 11.19 -11.49
C GLY A 86 11.20 10.95 -10.84
N ARG A 87 10.65 9.74 -11.03
CA ARG A 87 9.34 9.36 -10.50
C ARG A 87 9.50 8.34 -9.39
N ILE A 88 8.98 8.65 -8.20
CA ILE A 88 8.83 7.65 -7.15
C ILE A 88 7.48 6.99 -7.30
N HIS A 89 7.49 5.67 -7.33
CA HIS A 89 6.31 4.85 -7.24
C HIS A 89 6.21 4.26 -5.84
N VAL A 90 4.99 4.27 -5.32
CA VAL A 90 4.65 3.69 -4.03
C VAL A 90 3.52 2.72 -4.30
N GLU A 91 3.72 1.43 -4.07
CA GLU A 91 2.69 0.41 -4.18
C GLU A 91 2.48 -0.25 -2.83
N LEU A 92 1.21 -0.39 -2.46
CA LEU A 92 0.78 -1.17 -1.32
C LEU A 92 -0.03 -2.36 -1.84
N THR A 93 0.40 -3.57 -1.47
CA THR A 93 -0.18 -4.80 -1.99
C THR A 93 -0.50 -5.77 -0.86
N PHE A 94 -1.70 -6.37 -0.92
CA PHE A 94 -2.12 -7.49 -0.09
C PHE A 94 -2.21 -8.75 -0.95
N LYS A 95 -1.46 -9.79 -0.59
CA LYS A 95 -1.38 -11.07 -1.28
C LYS A 95 -1.86 -12.20 -0.37
N PRO A 96 -3.02 -12.83 -0.66
CA PRO A 96 -3.54 -13.93 0.15
C PRO A 96 -2.56 -15.09 0.35
N TRP A 97 -1.87 -15.51 -0.71
CA TRP A 97 -0.93 -16.64 -0.66
C TRP A 97 0.35 -16.35 0.13
N ALA A 98 0.61 -15.10 0.52
CA ALA A 98 1.74 -14.75 1.37
C ALA A 98 1.39 -14.78 2.87
N GLN A 99 0.10 -14.99 3.21
CA GLN A 99 -0.37 -14.95 4.58
C GLN A 99 -0.09 -16.28 5.28
N THR A 100 0.38 -16.20 6.53
CA THR A 100 0.58 -17.38 7.39
C THR A 100 -0.56 -17.59 8.39
N ASP A 101 -1.42 -16.58 8.58
CA ASP A 101 -2.56 -16.66 9.48
C ASP A 101 -3.76 -17.34 8.78
N LEU A 102 -4.16 -18.50 9.31
CA LEU A 102 -5.28 -19.30 8.78
C LEU A 102 -6.63 -18.57 8.88
N SER A 103 -6.81 -17.66 9.83
CA SER A 103 -8.03 -16.87 9.95
C SER A 103 -8.16 -15.87 8.79
N VAL A 104 -7.05 -15.26 8.38
CA VAL A 104 -7.00 -14.40 7.18
C VAL A 104 -7.33 -15.23 5.94
N LEU A 105 -6.69 -16.39 5.76
CA LEU A 105 -6.93 -17.28 4.62
C LEU A 105 -8.37 -17.79 4.56
N ALA A 106 -8.98 -18.10 5.71
CA ALA A 106 -10.39 -18.52 5.77
C ALA A 106 -11.35 -17.42 5.27
N GLU A 107 -11.00 -16.15 5.49
CA GLU A 107 -11.81 -15.01 5.04
C GLU A 107 -11.59 -14.70 3.56
N VAL A 108 -10.34 -14.60 3.10
CA VAL A 108 -10.03 -14.12 1.74
C VAL A 108 -9.86 -15.21 0.69
N GLY A 109 -9.70 -16.47 1.11
CA GLY A 109 -9.33 -17.60 0.26
C GLY A 109 -7.82 -17.67 -0.01
N GLU A 110 -7.27 -18.87 -0.20
CA GLU A 110 -5.81 -19.07 -0.37
C GLU A 110 -5.28 -18.38 -1.64
N SER A 111 -6.12 -18.27 -2.67
CA SER A 111 -5.81 -17.60 -3.93
C SER A 111 -6.56 -16.28 -4.10
N GLY A 112 -7.19 -15.77 -3.03
CA GLY A 112 -7.99 -14.54 -3.08
C GLY A 112 -9.35 -14.69 -3.74
N GLU A 113 -9.87 -15.91 -3.89
CA GLU A 113 -11.14 -16.21 -4.54
C GLU A 113 -12.34 -15.46 -3.92
N HIS A 114 -12.27 -15.10 -2.63
CA HIS A 114 -13.31 -14.32 -1.95
C HIS A 114 -13.12 -12.81 -2.05
N LEU A 115 -11.98 -12.33 -2.57
CA LEU A 115 -11.75 -10.91 -2.76
C LEU A 115 -12.75 -10.31 -3.75
N THR A 116 -13.20 -9.10 -3.49
CA THR A 116 -14.11 -8.35 -4.38
C THR A 116 -13.76 -6.87 -4.36
N GLY A 117 -14.13 -6.14 -5.41
CA GLY A 117 -13.95 -4.69 -5.50
C GLY A 117 -13.01 -4.23 -6.61
N PRO A 118 -12.95 -2.91 -6.86
CA PRO A 118 -12.25 -2.33 -8.01
C PRO A 118 -10.72 -2.38 -7.88
N GLN A 119 -10.19 -2.56 -6.67
CA GLN A 119 -8.75 -2.65 -6.40
C GLN A 119 -8.22 -4.09 -6.53
N VAL A 120 -9.10 -5.07 -6.77
CA VAL A 120 -8.72 -6.47 -6.94
C VAL A 120 -8.13 -6.66 -8.34
N LYS A 121 -6.90 -7.11 -8.39
CA LYS A 121 -6.17 -7.49 -9.60
C LYS A 121 -6.01 -9.01 -9.64
N THR A 122 -5.72 -9.54 -10.82
CA THR A 122 -5.41 -10.96 -11.04
C THR A 122 -4.05 -11.04 -11.70
N ASP A 123 -3.16 -11.90 -11.21
CA ASP A 123 -1.87 -12.15 -11.82
C ASP A 123 -1.91 -13.25 -12.90
N SER A 124 -0.75 -13.60 -13.46
CA SER A 124 -0.64 -14.63 -14.49
C SER A 124 -1.01 -16.03 -14.02
N ASP A 125 -0.93 -16.29 -12.72
CA ASP A 125 -1.25 -17.58 -12.11
C ASP A 125 -2.72 -17.65 -11.67
N SER A 126 -3.53 -16.68 -12.11
CA SER A 126 -4.94 -16.51 -11.73
C SER A 126 -5.15 -16.26 -10.23
N GLN A 127 -4.10 -15.88 -9.50
CA GLN A 127 -4.23 -15.49 -8.11
C GLN A 127 -4.76 -14.05 -8.02
N ARG A 128 -5.69 -13.83 -7.09
CA ARG A 128 -6.35 -12.54 -6.89
C ARG A 128 -5.71 -11.84 -5.71
N TYR A 129 -5.40 -10.57 -5.89
CA TYR A 129 -4.73 -9.74 -4.88
C TYR A 129 -5.28 -8.32 -4.92
N VAL A 130 -5.00 -7.54 -3.88
CA VAL A 130 -5.39 -6.12 -3.82
C VAL A 130 -4.13 -5.28 -3.92
N ALA A 131 -4.12 -4.28 -4.80
CA ALA A 131 -3.00 -3.35 -4.90
C ALA A 131 -3.49 -1.92 -5.12
N THR A 132 -2.80 -0.96 -4.50
CA THR A 132 -2.99 0.47 -4.74
C THR A 132 -1.63 1.11 -4.99
N GLU A 133 -1.55 1.93 -6.02
CA GLU A 133 -0.32 2.61 -6.44
C GLU A 133 -0.51 4.13 -6.38
N GLN A 134 0.54 4.83 -5.96
CA GLN A 134 0.67 6.28 -6.06
C GLN A 134 2.01 6.63 -6.70
N VAL A 135 2.01 7.67 -7.52
CA VAL A 135 3.23 8.18 -8.17
C VAL A 135 3.47 9.60 -7.70
N VAL A 136 4.71 9.91 -7.34
CA VAL A 136 5.15 11.25 -6.93
C VAL A 136 6.34 11.66 -7.78
N ASP A 137 6.25 12.85 -8.37
CA ASP A 137 7.33 13.43 -9.15
C ASP A 137 8.36 14.13 -8.23
N LEU A 138 9.64 13.80 -8.42
CA LEU A 138 10.77 14.50 -7.81
C LEU A 138 11.33 15.57 -8.76
N PRO A 139 11.38 16.85 -8.33
CA PRO A 139 11.93 17.94 -9.11
C PRO A 139 13.47 17.97 -9.13
#